data_AF-A0A8R2GD27-F1
#
_entry.id   AF-A0A8R2GD27-F1
#
_cell.length_a   1.000
_cell.length_b   1.000
_cell.length_c   1.000
_cell.angle_alpha   90.00
_cell.angle_beta   90.00
_cell.angle_gamma   90.00
#
_symmetry.space_group_name_H-M   'P 1'
#
loop_
_entity.id
_entity.type
_entity.pdbx_description
1 polymer ?
#
loop_
_entity_poly.entity_id
_entity_poly.type
_entity_poly.pdbx_seq_one_letter_code
_entity_poly.pdbx_strand_id
1 'polypeptide(L)' 'MAIFGITPRFIWFGVPMTGFFIGKFLDDQETLRMTSFRDKSALFGGRVKEGDPPTWP' A
#
# COMPACT_ATOMS: atom_id res chain seq x y z
N MET A 1 -22.05 13.91 25.37
CA MET A 1 -22.27 14.84 24.25
C MET A 1 -21.84 14.16 22.97
N ALA A 2 -22.77 13.90 22.05
CA ALA A 2 -22.43 13.45 20.70
C ALA A 2 -22.30 14.72 19.84
N ILE A 3 -21.16 14.90 19.19
CA ILE A 3 -20.98 15.99 18.21
C ILE A 3 -21.41 15.40 16.86
N PHE A 4 -22.48 15.94 16.26
CA PHE A 4 -23.04 15.45 14.99
C PHE A 4 -23.36 13.94 14.94
N GLY A 5 -23.84 13.35 16.05
CA GLY A 5 -24.17 11.92 16.12
C GLY A 5 -22.95 10.98 16.25
N ILE A 6 -21.73 11.53 16.20
CA ILE A 6 -20.50 10.78 16.47
C ILE A 6 -20.36 10.64 17.99
N THR A 7 -20.50 9.41 18.46
CA THR A 7 -20.22 9.03 19.85
C THR A 7 -18.76 8.59 20.01
N PRO A 8 -18.19 8.65 21.22
CA PRO A 8 -16.82 8.18 21.49
C PRO A 8 -16.56 6.72 21.12
N ARG A 9 -17.61 5.91 20.94
CA ARG A 9 -17.52 4.52 20.47
C ARG A 9 -16.98 4.40 19.05
N PHE A 10 -17.20 5.40 18.19
CA PHE A 10 -16.64 5.39 16.83
C PHE A 10 -15.12 5.57 16.80
N ILE A 11 -14.53 6.16 17.84
CA ILE A 11 -13.07 6.33 17.96
C ILE A 11 -12.38 4.96 18.03
N TRP A 12 -13.01 3.99 18.69
CA TRP A 12 -12.49 2.62 18.79
C TRP A 12 -12.40 1.89 17.45
N PHE A 13 -13.18 2.31 16.44
CA PHE A 13 -13.04 1.82 15.07
C PHE A 13 -12.18 2.74 14.21
N GLY A 14 -12.32 4.06 14.38
CA GLY A 14 -11.61 5.07 13.60
C GLY A 14 -10.10 5.01 13.78
N VAL A 15 -9.62 4.81 15.02
CA VAL A 15 -8.17 4.77 15.31
C VAL A 15 -7.50 3.54 14.67
N PRO A 16 -7.97 2.30 14.86
CA PRO A 16 -7.39 1.14 14.19
C PRO A 16 -7.44 1.23 12.67
N MET A 17 -8.56 1.67 12.08
CA MET A 17 -8.66 1.83 10.63
C MET A 17 -7.67 2.85 10.09
N THR A 18 -7.54 4.01 10.76
CA THR A 18 -6.59 5.04 10.36
C THR A 18 -5.14 4.52 10.45
N GLY A 19 -4.81 3.81 11.53
CA GLY A 19 -3.50 3.18 11.69
C GLY A 19 -3.20 2.17 10.57
N PHE A 20 -4.17 1.34 10.19
CA PHE A 20 -4.04 0.40 9.08
C PHE A 20 -3.76 1.11 7.75
N PHE A 21 -4.53 2.15 7.41
CA PHE A 21 -4.33 2.88 6.16
C PHE A 21 -2.99 3.61 6.10
N ILE A 22 -2.55 4.19 7.22
CA ILE A 22 -1.22 4.80 7.31
C ILE A 22 -0.13 3.75 7.14
N GLY A 23 -0.22 2.62 7.84
CA GLY A 23 0.73 1.51 7.71
C GLY A 23 0.83 1.01 6.27
N LYS A 24 -0.32 0.73 5.63
CA LYS A 24 -0.38 0.34 4.23
C LYS A 24 0.26 1.37 3.31
N PHE A 25 -0.01 2.65 3.53
CA PHE A 25 0.58 3.73 2.72
C PHE A 25 2.11 3.71 2.82
N LEU A 26 2.66 3.53 4.03
CA LEU A 26 4.11 3.45 4.22
C LEU A 26 4.72 2.22 3.54
N ASP A 27 4.07 1.05 3.64
CA ASP A 27 4.52 -0.17 2.97
C ASP A 27 4.50 -0.04 1.43
N ASP A 28 3.46 0.61 0.89
CA ASP A 28 3.35 0.89 -0.55
C ASP A 28 4.50 1.83 -1.00
N GLN A 29 4.86 2.84 -0.18
CA GLN A 29 6.02 3.72 -0.48
C GLN A 29 7.35 2.96 -0.44
N GLU A 30 7.54 2.06 0.52
CA GLU A 30 8.77 1.26 0.59
C GLU A 30 8.87 0.30 -0.59
N THR A 31 7.74 -0.28 -1.03
CA THR A 31 7.67 -1.13 -2.23
C THR A 31 8.14 -0.39 -3.48
N LEU A 32 7.76 0.88 -3.64
CA LEU A 32 8.23 1.71 -4.75
C LEU A 32 9.75 1.92 -4.73
N ARG A 33 10.38 1.95 -3.54
CA ARG A 33 11.85 2.03 -3.39
C ARG A 33 12.54 0.71 -3.71
N MET A 34 11.85 -0.42 -3.60
CA MET A 34 12.38 -1.78 -3.84
C MET A 34 12.25 -2.26 -5.30
N THR A 35 12.24 -1.34 -6.27
CA THR A 35 12.01 -1.67 -7.69
C THR A 35 13.29 -1.90 -8.50
N SER A 36 14.48 -1.83 -7.89
CA SER A 36 15.76 -1.91 -8.60
C SER A 36 16.03 -3.26 -9.26
N PHE A 37 15.58 -4.36 -8.64
CA PHE A 37 15.70 -5.73 -9.15
C PHE A 37 14.43 -6.28 -9.82
N ARG A 38 13.43 -5.41 -10.00
CA ARG A 38 12.18 -5.76 -10.65
C ARG A 38 12.43 -6.24 -12.09
N ASP A 39 11.76 -7.33 -12.47
CA ASP A 39 11.83 -7.95 -13.80
C ASP A 39 13.25 -8.35 -14.24
N LYS A 40 14.14 -8.62 -13.28
CA LYS A 40 15.54 -9.06 -13.50
C LYS A 40 15.88 -10.40 -12.86
N SER A 41 14.91 -11.06 -12.21
CA SER A 41 15.13 -12.36 -11.56
C SER A 41 15.33 -13.48 -12.59
N ALA A 42 16.00 -14.56 -12.21
CA ALA A 42 16.23 -15.69 -13.12
C ALA A 42 14.93 -16.36 -13.60
N LEU A 43 13.84 -16.28 -12.83
CA LEU A 43 12.55 -16.91 -13.14
C LEU A 43 11.63 -16.01 -13.98
N PHE A 44 11.63 -14.70 -13.70
CA PHE A 44 10.66 -13.75 -14.26
C PHE A 44 11.29 -12.64 -15.12
N GLY A 45 12.62 -12.61 -15.21
CA GLY A 45 13.33 -11.62 -16.01
C GLY A 45 13.02 -11.75 -17.49
N GLY A 46 12.81 -10.60 -18.15
CA GLY A 46 12.54 -10.54 -19.59
C GLY A 46 11.14 -11.00 -20.03
N ARG A 47 10.21 -11.25 -19.09
CA ARG A 47 8.81 -11.58 -19.43
C ARG A 47 7.95 -10.35 -19.77
N VAL A 48 8.40 -9.15 -19.37
CA VAL A 48 7.74 -7.88 -19.70
C VAL A 48 8.17 -7.46 -21.10
N LYS A 49 7.19 -7.19 -21.97
CA LYS A 49 7.47 -6.71 -23.33
C LYS A 49 7.89 -5.25 -23.29
N GLU A 50 8.62 -4.83 -24.31
CA GLU A 50 8.99 -3.44 -24.48
C GLU A 50 7.72 -2.58 -24.68
N GLY A 51 7.49 -1.63 -23.78
CA GLY A 51 6.30 -0.77 -23.75
C GLY A 51 5.19 -1.21 -22.78
N ASP A 52 5.25 -2.42 -22.23
CA ASP A 52 4.32 -2.86 -21.19
C ASP A 52 4.69 -2.24 -19.83
N PRO A 53 3.70 -2.01 -18.94
CA PRO A 53 3.98 -1.62 -17.56
C PRO A 53 4.80 -2.72 -16.84
N PRO A 54 5.59 -2.34 -15.83
CA PRO A 54 6.33 -3.30 -15.02
C PRO A 54 5.39 -4.29 -14.31
N THR A 55 5.91 -5.46 -13.93
CA THR A 55 5.07 -6.49 -13.30
C THR A 55 4.48 -6.08 -11.94
N TRP A 56 5.18 -5.21 -11.19
CA TRP A 56 4.74 -4.70 -9.89
C TRP A 56 5.51 -3.43 -9.45
N PRO A 57 5.04 -2.67 -8.44
CA PRO A 57 3.66 -2.67 -7.99
C PRO A 57 2.71 -2.36 -9.15
#